data_AF-A0A3D6BTG2-F1
#
_entry.id   AF-A0A3D6BTG2-F1
#
_cell.length_a   1.000
_cell.length_b   1.000
_cell.length_c   1.000
_cell.angle_alpha   90.00
_cell.angle_beta   90.00
_cell.angle_gamma   90.00
#
_symmetry.space_group_name_H-M   'P 1'
#
loop_
_entity.id
_entity.type
_entity.pdbx_description
1 polymer ?
#
loop_
_entity_poly.entity_id
_entity_poly.type
_entity_poly.pdbx_seq_one_letter_code
_entity_poly.pdbx_strand_id
1 'polypeptide(L)' 'FDLTYKGSDNELHRPVMIHRAPFGSMERFIAILLEHTGGNFPLWLMPDQVIVLSISEKYEKYAKKVLNV' A
#
# COMPACT_ATOMS: atom_id res chain seq x y z
N PHE A 1 -13.69 -26.53 -13.88
CA PHE A 1 -12.37 -27.11 -13.62
C PHE A 1 -12.53 -28.46 -12.97
N ASP A 2 -11.78 -29.45 -13.43
CA ASP A 2 -11.76 -30.80 -12.87
C ASP A 2 -10.44 -31.00 -12.12
N LEU A 3 -10.26 -30.25 -11.04
CA LEU A 3 -9.02 -30.25 -10.25
C LEU A 3 -9.03 -31.43 -9.28
N THR A 4 -7.89 -32.11 -9.18
CA THR A 4 -7.68 -33.23 -8.28
C THR A 4 -6.31 -33.14 -7.61
N TYR A 5 -6.17 -33.73 -6.43
CA TYR A 5 -4.88 -33.96 -5.77
C TYR A 5 -4.85 -35.39 -5.20
N LYS A 6 -3.66 -35.93 -4.94
CA LYS A 6 -3.50 -37.26 -4.36
C LYS A 6 -3.49 -37.20 -2.83
N GLY A 7 -4.40 -37.95 -2.19
CA GLY A 7 -4.53 -38.01 -0.73
C GLY A 7 -3.48 -38.91 -0.08
N SER A 8 -3.43 -38.91 1.26
CA SER A 8 -2.58 -39.84 2.03
C SER A 8 -3.00 -41.31 1.87
N ASP A 9 -4.24 -41.53 1.45
CA ASP A 9 -4.81 -42.82 1.05
C ASP A 9 -4.46 -43.21 -0.40
N ASN A 10 -3.67 -42.39 -1.10
CA ASN A 10 -3.25 -42.59 -2.49
C ASN A 10 -4.38 -42.46 -3.53
N GLU A 11 -5.57 -42.03 -3.12
CA GLU A 11 -6.73 -41.81 -3.99
C GLU A 11 -6.78 -40.36 -4.51
N LEU A 12 -7.58 -40.12 -5.55
CA LEU A 12 -7.81 -38.78 -6.09
C LEU A 12 -8.93 -38.07 -5.32
N HIS A 13 -8.59 -36.93 -4.74
CA HIS A 13 -9.51 -36.09 -3.98
C HIS A 13 -9.71 -34.74 -4.66
N ARG A 14 -10.88 -34.15 -4.46
CA ARG A 14 -11.18 -32.82 -4.95
C ARG A 14 -10.73 -31.76 -3.94
N PRO A 15 -9.93 -30.76 -4.34
CA PRO A 15 -9.50 -29.71 -3.42
C PRO A 15 -10.64 -28.71 -3.13
N VAL A 16 -10.58 -28.08 -1.95
CA VAL A 16 -11.41 -26.92 -1.61
C VAL A 16 -10.66 -25.66 -2.04
N MET A 17 -11.33 -24.79 -2.81
CA MET A 17 -10.77 -23.50 -3.22
C MET A 17 -11.17 -22.39 -2.26
N ILE A 18 -10.19 -21.64 -1.74
CA ILE A 18 -10.43 -20.46 -0.90
C ILE A 18 -10.07 -19.21 -1.69
N HIS A 19 -11.07 -18.38 -1.99
CA HIS A 19 -10.87 -17.07 -2.59
C HIS A 19 -10.72 -16.02 -1.49
N ARG A 20 -9.65 -15.21 -1.53
CA ARG A 20 -9.39 -14.14 -0.55
C ARG A 20 -8.97 -12.84 -1.22
N ALA A 21 -9.51 -11.73 -0.73
CA ALA A 21 -9.10 -10.37 -1.10
C ALA A 21 -9.18 -9.47 0.15
N PRO A 22 -8.17 -9.50 1.05
CA PRO A 22 -8.23 -8.82 2.34
C PRO A 22 -8.53 -7.32 2.28
N PHE A 23 -8.07 -6.65 1.22
CA PHE A 23 -8.29 -5.22 0.99
C PHE A 23 -9.33 -4.93 -0.11
N GLY A 24 -9.87 -5.96 -0.78
CA GLY A 24 -10.70 -5.77 -1.96
C GLY A 24 -9.94 -5.09 -3.10
N SER A 25 -10.60 -4.17 -3.82
CA SER A 25 -9.95 -3.35 -4.85
C SER A 25 -9.18 -2.19 -4.25
N MET A 26 -8.10 -1.78 -4.91
CA MET A 26 -7.24 -0.71 -4.42
C MET A 26 -7.98 0.65 -4.40
N GLU A 27 -8.83 0.90 -5.39
CA GLU A 27 -9.62 2.13 -5.51
C GLU A 27 -10.58 2.28 -4.32
N ARG A 28 -11.27 1.21 -3.92
CA ARG A 28 -12.18 1.24 -2.79
C ARG A 28 -11.43 1.33 -1.47
N PHE A 29 -10.29 0.67 -1.36
CA PHE A 29 -9.45 0.75 -0.18
C PHE A 29 -8.93 2.17 0.06
N ILE A 30 -8.46 2.85 -0.99
CA ILE A 30 -8.01 4.26 -0.91
C ILE A 30 -9.17 5.20 -0.57
N ALA A 31 -10.35 5.01 -1.15
CA ALA A 31 -11.54 5.82 -0.81
C ALA A 31 -11.88 5.72 0.69
N ILE A 32 -11.88 4.50 1.24
CA ILE A 32 -12.10 4.27 2.68
C ILE A 32 -11.00 4.93 3.52
N LEU A 33 -9.73 4.82 3.11
CA LEU A 33 -8.63 5.46 3.83
C LEU A 33 -8.75 6.99 3.84
N LEU A 34 -9.16 7.60 2.73
CA LEU A 34 -9.41 9.05 2.66
C LEU A 34 -10.48 9.49 3.65
N GLU A 35 -11.62 8.79 3.66
CA GLU A 35 -12.72 9.07 4.58
C GLU A 35 -12.31 8.84 6.04
N HIS A 36 -11.59 7.75 6.33
CA HIS A 36 -11.17 7.39 7.68
C HIS A 36 -10.15 8.37 8.27
N THR A 37 -9.27 8.92 7.44
CA THR A 37 -8.21 9.85 7.86
C THR A 37 -8.60 11.31 7.73
N GLY A 38 -9.74 11.62 7.10
CA GLY A 38 -10.09 12.99 6.71
C GLY A 38 -9.06 13.63 5.77
N GLY A 39 -8.36 12.79 4.99
CA GLY A 39 -7.24 13.20 4.13
C GLY A 39 -5.88 13.38 4.85
N ASN A 40 -5.82 13.28 6.18
CA ASN A 40 -4.56 13.36 6.93
C ASN A 40 -3.89 11.98 7.05
N PHE A 41 -3.27 11.53 5.97
CA PHE A 41 -2.63 10.22 5.92
C PHE A 41 -1.47 10.08 6.92
N PRO A 42 -1.20 8.85 7.41
CA PRO A 42 0.06 8.53 8.05
C PRO A 42 1.25 8.89 7.16
N LEU A 43 2.39 9.28 7.75
CA LEU A 43 3.59 9.73 7.03
C LEU A 43 4.03 8.77 5.91
N TRP A 44 3.92 7.46 6.12
CA TRP A 44 4.32 6.44 5.14
C TRP A 44 3.36 6.28 3.95
N LEU A 45 2.20 6.93 3.98
CA LEU A 45 1.18 6.93 2.91
C LEU A 45 0.97 8.32 2.29
N MET A 46 1.54 9.37 2.88
CA MET A 46 1.41 10.73 2.36
C MET A 46 2.19 10.88 1.04
N PRO A 47 1.59 11.39 -0.04
CA PRO A 47 2.29 11.59 -1.32
C PRO A 47 3.47 12.56 -1.19
N ASP A 48 3.24 13.69 -0.53
CA ASP A 48 4.25 14.69 -0.20
C ASP A 48 4.55 14.60 1.31
N GLN A 49 5.61 13.88 1.66
CA GLN A 49 5.91 13.58 3.06
C GLN A 49 6.47 14.79 3.83
N VAL A 50 7.26 15.64 3.17
CA VAL A 50 7.91 16.83 3.76
C VAL A 50 8.05 17.93 2.69
N ILE A 51 7.90 19.19 3.12
CA ILE A 51 8.24 20.38 2.32
C ILE A 51 9.30 21.19 3.08
N VAL A 52 10.40 21.52 2.42
CA VAL A 52 11.49 22.33 3.01
C VAL A 52 11.35 23.78 2.56
N LEU A 53 11.05 24.68 3.51
CA LEU A 53 10.93 26.12 3.24
C LEU A 53 12.17 26.87 3.74
N SER A 54 12.91 27.50 2.83
CA SER A 54 14.05 28.35 3.17
C SER A 54 13.61 29.75 3.58
N ILE A 55 14.18 30.29 4.66
CA ILE A 55 13.88 31.66 5.15
C ILE A 55 14.33 32.74 4.15
N SER A 56 15.42 32.51 3.41
CA SER A 56 15.93 33.41 2.37
C SER A 56 16.76 32.67 1.33
N GLU A 57 17.02 33.32 0.20
CA GLU A 57 17.84 32.78 -0.93
C GLU A 57 19.22 32.28 -0.49
N LYS A 58 19.80 32.88 0.56
CA LYS A 58 21.09 32.46 1.14
C LYS A 58 21.11 30.97 1.52
N TYR A 59 19.97 30.42 1.94
CA TYR A 59 19.86 29.04 2.43
C TYR A 59 19.37 28.06 1.36
N GLU A 60 19.04 28.52 0.16
CA GLU A 60 18.40 27.71 -0.88
C GLU A 60 19.26 26.51 -1.28
N LYS A 61 20.58 26.70 -1.41
CA LYS A 61 21.52 25.61 -1.72
C LYS A 61 21.53 24.53 -0.63
N TYR A 62 21.42 24.93 0.64
CA TYR A 62 21.36 23.98 1.75
C TYR A 62 20.00 23.28 1.82
N ALA A 63 18.90 24.01 1.64
CA ALA A 63 17.56 23.43 1.60
C ALA A 63 17.43 22.37 0.48
N LYS A 64 17.94 22.66 -0.72
CA LYS A 64 18.01 21.70 -1.85
C LYS A 64 18.89 20.49 -1.52
N LYS A 65 20.00 20.68 -0.79
CA LYS A 65 20.83 19.56 -0.33
C LYS A 65 20.04 18.64 0.61
N VAL A 66 19.32 19.20 1.57
CA VAL A 66 18.52 18.45 2.56
C VAL A 66 17.37 17.68 1.89
N LEU A 67 16.70 18.30 0.91
CA LEU A 67 15.59 17.67 0.18
C LEU A 67 16.04 16.47 -0.68
N ASN A 68 17.28 16.47 -1.17
CA ASN A 68 17.85 15.44 -2.05
C ASN A 68 18.71 14.40 -1.31
N VAL A 69 18.57 14.29 0.02
CA VAL A 69 19.19 13.21 0.82
C VAL A 69 18.32 11.96 0.74
#